data_AF-A0A3M1F3T7-F1
#
_entry.id   AF-A0A3M1F3T7-F1
#
_cell.length_a   1.000
_cell.length_b   1.000
_cell.length_c   1.000
_cell.angle_alpha   90.00
_cell.angle_beta   90.00
_cell.angle_gamma   90.00
#
_symmetry.space_group_name_H-M   'P 1'
#
loop_
_entity.id
_entity.type
_entity.pdbx_description
1 polymer ?
#
loop_
_entity_poly.entity_id
_entity_poly.type
_entity_poly.pdbx_seq_one_letter_code
_entity_poly.pdbx_strand_id
1 'polypeptide(L)'
;MVKDRSILDLLALIDLASNGWISVDHWDADLCAIGIAKMGDPRRLVYVSTFERLPGRYDYECEVKAGPNAEDYVTVDSGEDVDLERLRQVLRRHLGG
;
A
#
# COMPACT_ATOMS: atom_id res chain seq x y z
N MET A 1 -9.66 -8.81 -13.14
CA MET A 1 -8.55 -9.80 -13.20
C MET A 1 -8.23 -10.23 -11.77
N VAL A 2 -7.48 -11.32 -11.56
CA VAL A 2 -7.12 -11.75 -10.19
C VAL A 2 -5.72 -11.23 -9.88
N LYS A 3 -5.55 -10.53 -8.74
CA LYS A 3 -4.23 -10.06 -8.27
C LYS A 3 -3.25 -11.23 -8.10
N ASP A 4 -1.97 -10.93 -8.25
CA ASP A 4 -0.88 -11.89 -8.10
C ASP A 4 -0.86 -12.48 -6.68
N ARG A 5 -0.39 -13.72 -6.57
CA ARG A 5 -0.35 -14.41 -5.27
C ARG A 5 0.53 -13.68 -4.25
N SER A 6 1.62 -13.06 -4.70
CA SER A 6 2.56 -12.35 -3.83
C SER A 6 1.91 -11.17 -3.08
N ILE A 7 1.07 -10.38 -3.75
CA ILE A 7 0.39 -9.25 -3.10
C ILE A 7 -0.72 -9.73 -2.16
N LEU A 8 -1.41 -10.82 -2.51
CA LEU A 8 -2.41 -11.44 -1.63
C LEU A 8 -1.77 -12.02 -0.35
N ASP A 9 -0.62 -12.68 -0.47
CA ASP A 9 0.13 -13.20 0.66
C ASP A 9 0.63 -12.04 1.56
N LEU A 10 1.06 -10.92 0.97
CA LEU A 10 1.39 -9.72 1.73
C LEU A 10 0.20 -9.17 2.53
N LEU A 11 -0.97 -9.05 1.91
CA LEU A 11 -2.18 -8.56 2.60
C LEU A 11 -2.57 -9.46 3.78
N ALA A 12 -2.40 -10.78 3.64
CA ALA A 12 -2.61 -11.72 4.72
C ALA A 12 -1.62 -11.54 5.88
N LEU A 13 -0.37 -11.13 5.59
CA LEU A 13 0.65 -10.86 6.60
C LEU A 13 0.47 -9.52 7.32
N ILE A 14 -0.13 -8.52 6.68
CA ILE A 14 -0.31 -7.19 7.29
C ILE A 14 -1.54 -7.17 8.22
N ASP A 15 -2.56 -7.99 7.95
CA ASP A 15 -3.85 -7.99 8.66
C ASP A 15 -4.45 -6.57 8.73
N LEU A 16 -4.95 -6.10 7.59
CA LEU A 16 -5.47 -4.74 7.44
C LEU A 16 -6.59 -4.42 8.45
N ALA A 17 -7.49 -5.37 8.69
CA ALA A 17 -8.68 -5.17 9.49
C ALA A 17 -8.33 -4.87 10.96
N SER A 18 -7.36 -5.58 11.54
CA SER A 18 -6.95 -5.33 12.94
C SER A 18 -6.27 -3.97 13.13
N ASN A 19 -5.73 -3.37 12.06
CA ASN A 19 -5.12 -2.05 12.08
C ASN A 19 -6.10 -0.92 11.66
N GLY A 20 -7.37 -1.24 11.35
CA GLY A 20 -8.34 -0.25 10.87
C GLY A 20 -8.03 0.28 9.46
N TRP A 21 -7.34 -0.54 8.65
CA TRP A 21 -6.95 -0.22 7.28
C TRP A 21 -7.81 -0.99 6.27
N ILE A 22 -7.82 -0.50 5.04
CA ILE A 22 -8.53 -1.08 3.90
C ILE A 22 -7.60 -1.15 2.69
N SER A 23 -7.79 -2.16 1.84
CA SER A 23 -7.14 -2.20 0.52
C SER A 23 -7.91 -1.31 -0.46
N VAL A 24 -7.18 -0.57 -1.28
CA VAL A 24 -7.71 0.28 -2.34
C VAL A 24 -7.05 -0.14 -3.64
N ASP A 25 -7.86 -0.65 -4.56
CA ASP A 25 -7.39 -1.07 -5.88
C ASP A 25 -7.78 -0.01 -6.91
N HIS A 26 -6.81 0.82 -7.32
CA HIS A 26 -7.03 1.84 -8.34
C HIS A 26 -6.77 1.32 -9.76
N TRP A 27 -6.09 0.18 -9.93
CA TRP A 27 -5.61 -0.28 -11.23
C TRP A 27 -5.82 -1.79 -11.39
N ASP A 28 -6.91 -2.17 -12.05
CA ASP A 28 -7.25 -3.58 -12.35
C ASP A 28 -6.16 -4.32 -13.15
N ALA A 29 -5.32 -3.57 -13.89
CA ALA A 29 -4.24 -4.10 -14.70
C ALA A 29 -2.93 -4.33 -13.92
N ASP A 30 -2.77 -3.68 -12.76
CA ASP A 30 -1.59 -3.88 -11.93
C ASP A 30 -1.82 -5.06 -11.00
N LEU A 31 -1.38 -6.24 -11.39
CA LEU A 31 -1.66 -7.44 -10.61
C LEU A 31 -0.79 -7.56 -9.35
N CYS A 32 0.35 -6.88 -9.30
CA CYS A 32 1.36 -7.04 -8.26
C CYS A 32 1.42 -5.86 -7.28
N ALA A 33 0.53 -4.87 -7.42
CA ALA A 33 0.46 -3.78 -6.48
C ALA A 33 -0.95 -3.49 -5.96
N ILE A 34 -1.01 -2.87 -4.79
CA ILE A 34 -2.25 -2.52 -4.12
C ILE A 34 -2.04 -1.27 -3.26
N GLY A 35 -3.06 -0.41 -3.22
CA GLY A 35 -3.13 0.67 -2.26
C GLY A 35 -3.60 0.15 -0.90
N ILE A 36 -3.06 0.70 0.18
CA ILE A 36 -3.51 0.47 1.55
C ILE A 36 -3.82 1.83 2.17
N ALA A 37 -5.05 2.02 2.64
CA ALA A 37 -5.50 3.28 3.21
C ALA A 37 -6.09 3.09 4.60
N LYS A 38 -6.20 4.18 5.36
CA LYS A 38 -6.95 4.16 6.62
C LYS A 38 -8.45 4.20 6.33
N MET A 39 -9.25 3.37 7.01
CA MET A 39 -10.70 3.33 6.81
C MET A 39 -11.39 4.70 7.02
N GLY A 40 -10.91 5.49 7.99
CA GLY A 40 -11.42 6.84 8.27
C GLY A 40 -10.77 7.98 7.47
N ASP A 41 -9.70 7.70 6.72
CA ASP A 41 -9.00 8.67 5.87
C ASP A 41 -8.50 7.97 4.59
N PRO A 42 -9.41 7.62 3.67
CA PRO A 42 -9.07 6.86 2.47
C PRO A 42 -8.16 7.63 1.50
N ARG A 43 -8.01 8.96 1.69
CA ARG A 43 -7.12 9.82 0.88
C ARG A 43 -5.70 9.92 1.44
N ARG A 44 -5.39 9.10 2.44
CA ARG A 44 -4.04 8.81 2.88
C ARG A 44 -3.74 7.36 2.55
N LEU A 45 -2.83 7.16 1.62
CA LEU A 45 -2.61 5.88 0.96
C LEU A 45 -1.14 5.49 1.05
N VAL A 46 -0.86 4.20 1.15
CA VAL A 46 0.44 3.62 0.82
C VAL A 46 0.22 2.66 -0.33
N TYR A 47 0.76 2.97 -1.50
CA TYR A 47 0.84 2.03 -2.60
C TYR A 47 1.99 1.07 -2.34
N VAL A 48 1.76 -0.23 -2.52
CA VAL A 48 2.76 -1.27 -2.27
C VAL A 48 2.83 -2.19 -3.48
N SER A 49 4.04 -2.47 -3.97
CA SER A 49 4.29 -3.34 -5.12
C SER A 49 5.23 -4.49 -4.77
N THR A 50 4.94 -5.66 -5.32
CA THR A 50 5.81 -6.85 -5.33
C THR A 50 6.41 -7.13 -6.72
N PHE A 51 6.13 -6.29 -7.73
CA PHE A 51 6.54 -6.54 -9.11
C PHE A 51 8.07 -6.60 -9.26
N GLU A 52 8.57 -7.66 -9.91
CA GLU A 52 10.01 -7.91 -10.10
C GLU A 52 10.84 -7.89 -8.79
N ARG A 53 10.21 -8.11 -7.64
CA ARG A 53 10.90 -8.19 -6.35
C ARG A 53 11.15 -9.63 -5.93
N LEU A 54 12.19 -9.84 -5.12
CA LEU A 54 12.40 -11.12 -4.45
C LEU A 54 11.28 -11.36 -3.42
N PRO A 55 10.93 -12.61 -3.10
CA PRO A 55 9.95 -12.89 -2.04
C PRO A 55 10.32 -12.20 -0.73
N GLY A 56 9.36 -11.48 -0.14
CA GLY A 56 9.57 -10.71 1.09
C GLY A 56 10.18 -9.32 0.90
N ARG A 57 10.35 -8.87 -0.35
CA ARG A 57 10.78 -7.52 -0.72
C ARG A 57 9.65 -6.75 -1.39
N TYR A 58 9.59 -5.46 -1.09
CA TYR A 58 8.49 -4.58 -1.49
C TYR A 58 9.01 -3.21 -1.89
N ASP A 59 8.33 -2.59 -2.84
CA ASP A 59 8.44 -1.16 -3.10
C ASP A 59 7.19 -0.46 -2.54
N TYR A 60 7.33 0.78 -2.09
CA TYR A 60 6.21 1.55 -1.59
C TYR A 60 6.25 3.02 -1.98
N GLU A 61 5.05 3.61 -2.06
CA GLU A 61 4.84 5.04 -2.19
C GLU A 61 3.79 5.49 -1.17
N CYS A 62 4.16 6.44 -0.31
CA CYS A 62 3.25 7.08 0.63
C CYS A 62 2.63 8.31 -0.02
N GLU A 63 1.32 8.31 -0.18
CA GLU A 63 0.58 9.36 -0.86
C GLU A 63 -0.38 10.08 0.09
N VAL A 64 -0.57 11.38 -0.16
CA VAL A 64 -1.59 12.20 0.50
C VAL A 64 -2.38 12.99 -0.52
N LYS A 65 -3.59 13.42 -0.13
CA LYS A 65 -4.40 14.38 -0.89
C LYS A 65 -3.58 15.61 -1.33
N ALA A 66 -3.54 15.85 -2.63
CA ALA A 66 -2.91 17.03 -3.24
C ALA A 66 -3.91 18.05 -3.81
N GLY A 67 -5.19 17.67 -3.98
CA GLY A 67 -6.18 18.50 -4.66
C GLY A 67 -7.64 18.11 -4.40
N PRO A 68 -8.60 18.83 -4.99
CA PRO A 68 -10.02 18.62 -4.74
C PRO A 68 -10.53 17.28 -5.27
N ASN A 69 -9.98 16.75 -6.37
CA ASN A 69 -10.45 15.51 -6.98
C ASN A 69 -9.99 14.30 -6.16
N ALA A 70 -10.71 13.19 -6.26
CA ALA A 70 -10.39 11.96 -5.53
C ALA A 70 -9.04 11.37 -5.94
N GLU A 71 -8.63 11.58 -7.20
CA GLU A 71 -7.39 11.07 -7.80
C GLU A 71 -6.19 11.99 -7.58
N ASP A 72 -6.40 13.18 -7.00
CA ASP A 72 -5.31 14.12 -6.75
C ASP A 72 -4.48 13.65 -5.54
N TYR A 73 -3.38 12.96 -5.82
CA TYR A 73 -2.40 12.52 -4.84
C TYR A 73 -1.02 13.12 -5.10
N VAL A 74 -0.22 13.20 -4.03
CA VAL A 74 1.22 13.48 -4.12
C VAL A 74 1.98 12.50 -3.24
N THR A 75 3.03 11.91 -3.80
CA THR A 75 3.97 11.05 -3.07
C THR A 75 4.82 11.90 -2.14
N VAL A 76 4.78 11.61 -0.85
CA VAL A 76 5.49 12.32 0.23
C VAL A 76 6.63 11.51 0.83
N ASP A 77 6.65 10.21 0.61
CA ASP A 77 7.76 9.31 0.96
C ASP A 77 7.70 8.09 0.05
N SER A 78 8.84 7.48 -0.25
CA SER A 78 8.92 6.25 -1.04
C SER A 78 10.14 5.43 -0.65
N GLY A 79 10.11 4.16 -1.00
CA GLY A 79 11.23 3.26 -0.77
C GLY A 79 11.15 2.03 -1.66
N GLU A 80 12.32 1.52 -2.01
CA GLU A 80 12.48 0.37 -2.89
C GLU A 80 13.19 -0.77 -2.14
N ASP A 81 12.87 -2.01 -2.51
CA ASP A 81 13.49 -3.25 -2.01
C ASP A 81 13.47 -3.38 -0.46
N VAL A 82 12.42 -2.84 0.17
CA VAL A 82 12.28 -2.88 1.63
C VAL A 82 11.74 -4.23 2.10
N ASP A 83 12.14 -4.64 3.31
CA ASP A 83 11.57 -5.84 3.93
C ASP A 83 10.20 -5.57 4.59
N LEU A 84 9.55 -6.66 5.04
CA LEU A 84 8.24 -6.59 5.68
C LEU A 84 8.23 -5.76 6.97
N GLU A 85 9.31 -5.79 7.75
CA GLU A 85 9.38 -5.02 8.99
C GLU A 85 9.38 -3.52 8.68
N ARG A 86 10.22 -3.10 7.74
CA ARG A 86 10.30 -1.72 7.29
C ARG A 86 8.97 -1.27 6.68
N LEU A 87 8.34 -2.09 5.84
CA LEU A 87 7.04 -1.78 5.27
C LEU A 87 5.97 -1.58 6.36
N ARG A 88 5.92 -2.44 7.38
CA ARG A 88 5.00 -2.29 8.52
C ARG A 88 5.23 -0.99 9.30
N GLN A 89 6.48 -0.60 9.51
CA GLN A 89 6.81 0.68 10.16
C GLN A 89 6.29 1.86 9.34
N VAL A 90 6.49 1.82 8.01
CA VAL A 90 6.00 2.84 7.08
C VAL A 90 4.48 2.94 7.12
N LEU A 91 3.77 1.81 7.02
CA LEU A 91 2.31 1.76 7.07
C LEU A 91 1.77 2.37 8.36
N ARG A 92 2.31 1.98 9.52
CA ARG A 92 1.91 2.54 10.83
C ARG A 92 2.16 4.03 10.92
N ARG A 93 3.35 4.48 10.50
CA ARG A 93 3.74 5.90 10.54
C ARG A 93 2.87 6.74 9.62
N HIS A 94 2.56 6.27 8.43
CA HIS A 94 1.80 7.03 7.44
C HIS A 94 0.30 7.00 7.76
N LEU A 95 -0.31 5.81 7.84
CA LEU A 95 -1.76 5.62 7.98
C LEU A 95 -2.26 5.83 9.42
N GLY A 96 -1.36 5.76 10.39
CA GLY A 96 -1.68 5.77 11.82
C GLY A 96 -2.25 4.43 12.26
N GLY A 97 -1.65 3.88 13.32
CA GLY A 97 -2.05 2.67 14.03
C GLY A 97 -1.66 2.77 15.50
#